data_AF-A0A3D3TFF8-F1
#
_entry.id   AF-A0A3D3TFF8-F1
#
_cell.length_a   1.000
_cell.length_b   1.000
_cell.length_c   1.000
_cell.angle_alpha   90.00
_cell.angle_beta   90.00
_cell.angle_gamma   90.00
#
_symmetry.space_group_name_H-M   'P 1'
#
loop_
_entity.id
_entity.type
_entity.pdbx_description
1 polymer ?
#
loop_
_entity_poly.entity_id
_entity_poly.type
_entity_poly.pdbx_seq_one_letter_code
_entity_poly.pdbx_strand_id
1 'polypeptide(L)' 'VRQYTREDIEQIGLIYSLVKEKGMTLEGARQTLKIKKDEEIRRLEVIRKLENIKKELNDLKEGLETIE' A
#
# COMPACT_ATOMS: atom_id res chain seq x y z
N VAL A 1 8.78 -21.30 -17.15
CA VAL A 1 7.98 -20.11 -16.81
C VAL A 1 8.15 -19.85 -15.31
N ARG A 2 8.51 -18.64 -14.88
CA ARG A 2 8.56 -18.31 -13.45
C ARG A 2 7.13 -18.29 -12.91
N GLN A 3 6.90 -18.93 -11.77
CA GLN A 3 5.63 -18.91 -11.04
C GLN A 3 5.81 -18.07 -9.77
N TYR A 4 4.76 -17.36 -9.40
CA TYR A 4 4.75 -16.46 -8.25
C TYR A 4 3.60 -16.82 -7.31
N THR A 5 3.86 -16.78 -6.02
CA THR A 5 2.84 -16.98 -5.00
C THR A 5 2.15 -15.66 -4.66
N ARG A 6 1.08 -15.72 -3.84
CA ARG A 6 0.43 -14.49 -3.36
C ARG A 6 1.37 -13.68 -2.49
N GLU A 7 2.18 -14.36 -1.69
CA GLU A 7 3.19 -13.75 -0.83
C GLU A 7 4.23 -13.00 -1.66
N ASP A 8 4.63 -13.53 -2.83
CA ASP A 8 5.55 -12.82 -3.74
C ASP A 8 4.94 -11.51 -4.25
N ILE A 9 3.64 -11.50 -4.58
CA ILE A 9 2.94 -10.30 -5.05
C ILE A 9 2.87 -9.25 -3.93
N GLU A 10 2.59 -9.67 -2.69
CA GLU A 10 2.57 -8.79 -1.52
C GLU A 10 3.95 -8.20 -1.23
N GLN A 11 5.01 -9.02 -1.33
CA GLN A 11 6.40 -8.58 -1.19
C GLN A 11 6.75 -7.51 -2.24
N ILE A 12 6.35 -7.70 -3.49
CA ILE A 12 6.57 -6.73 -4.57
C ILE A 12 5.85 -5.42 -4.28
N GLY A 13 4.61 -5.48 -3.77
CA GLY A 13 3.85 -4.29 -3.36
C GLY A 13 4.56 -3.46 -2.29
N LEU A 14 5.16 -4.12 -1.30
CA LEU A 14 5.98 -3.47 -0.27
C LEU A 14 7.24 -2.80 -0.83
N ILE A 15 7.92 -3.46 -1.76
CA ILE A 15 9.10 -2.88 -2.41
C ILE A 15 8.68 -1.68 -3.27
N TYR A 16 7.54 -1.77 -3.94
CA TYR A 16 7.02 -0.69 -4.77
C TYR A 16 6.74 0.58 -3.96
N SER A 17 6.06 0.48 -2.82
CA SER A 17 5.78 1.65 -1.98
C SER A 17 7.06 2.31 -1.47
N LEU A 18 8.08 1.52 -1.11
CA LEU A 18 9.36 2.06 -0.63
C LEU A 18 10.17 2.74 -1.73
N VAL A 19 10.19 2.17 -2.94
CA VAL A 19 11.04 2.70 -4.03
C VAL A 19 10.35 3.80 -4.82
N LYS A 20 9.05 3.64 -5.12
CA LYS A 20 8.30 4.58 -5.96
C LYS A 20 7.62 5.70 -5.19
N GLU A 21 6.98 5.39 -4.07
CA GLU A 21 6.28 6.41 -3.29
C GLU A 21 7.22 7.11 -2.32
N LYS A 22 8.05 6.33 -1.60
CA LYS A 22 9.01 6.87 -0.61
C LYS A 22 10.34 7.30 -1.23
N GLY A 23 10.62 6.91 -2.48
CA GLY A 23 11.81 7.33 -3.24
C GLY A 23 13.12 6.66 -2.82
N MET A 24 13.08 5.52 -2.14
CA MET A 24 14.28 4.80 -1.71
C MET A 24 14.99 4.09 -2.87
N THR A 25 16.30 3.87 -2.75
CA THR A 25 17.02 2.93 -3.62
C THR A 25 16.61 1.50 -3.31
N LEU A 26 16.76 0.57 -4.27
CA LEU A 26 16.47 -0.86 -4.06
C LEU A 26 17.27 -1.44 -2.88
N GLU A 27 18.50 -1.00 -2.70
CA GLU A 27 19.36 -1.43 -1.60
C GLU A 27 18.87 -0.90 -0.25
N GLY A 28 18.47 0.37 -0.19
CA GLY A 28 17.88 0.98 1.01
C GLY A 28 16.52 0.36 1.38
N ALA A 29 15.68 0.06 0.40
CA ALA A 29 14.42 -0.63 0.60
C ALA A 29 14.66 -2.05 1.15
N ARG A 30 15.65 -2.78 0.61
CA ARG A 30 16.04 -4.11 1.11
C ARG A 30 16.51 -4.06 2.56
N GLN A 31 17.32 -3.08 2.93
CA GLN A 31 17.79 -2.92 4.31
C GLN A 31 16.63 -2.57 5.26
N THR A 32 15.74 -1.67 4.83
CA THR A 32 14.54 -1.29 5.58
C THR A 32 13.62 -2.50 5.81
N LEU A 33 13.35 -3.29 4.78
CA LEU A 33 12.55 -4.52 4.88
C LEU A 33 13.21 -5.60 5.73
N LYS A 34 14.53 -5.57 5.92
CA LYS A 34 15.22 -6.51 6.80
C LYS A 34 15.08 -6.15 8.28
N ILE A 35 15.03 -4.84 8.60
CA ILE A 35 15.04 -4.34 9.98
C ILE A 35 13.62 -4.01 10.47
N LYS A 36 12.77 -3.47 9.60
CA LYS A 36 11.48 -2.85 9.95
C LYS A 36 10.29 -3.42 9.16
N LYS A 37 10.38 -4.69 8.73
CA LYS A 37 9.34 -5.32 7.89
C LYS A 37 7.93 -5.16 8.47
N ASP A 38 7.77 -5.52 9.74
CA ASP A 38 6.47 -5.54 10.40
C ASP A 38 5.90 -4.13 10.62
N GLU A 39 6.78 -3.14 10.85
CA GLU A 39 6.41 -1.73 10.98
C GLU A 39 5.84 -1.21 9.65
N GLU A 40 6.52 -1.48 8.53
CA GLU A 40 6.07 -1.06 7.20
C GLU A 40 4.79 -1.80 6.77
N ILE A 41 4.63 -3.08 7.12
CA ILE A 41 3.37 -3.82 6.87
C ILE A 41 2.20 -3.14 7.59
N ARG A 42 2.32 -2.90 8.91
CA ARG A 42 1.26 -2.24 9.70
C ARG A 42 0.95 -0.85 9.16
N ARG A 43 1.97 -0.10 8.75
CA ARG A 43 1.80 1.22 8.15
C ARG A 43 0.98 1.15 6.87
N LEU A 44 1.28 0.19 5.98
CA LEU A 44 0.51 -0.02 4.75
C LEU A 44 -0.94 -0.45 5.04
N GLU A 45 -1.16 -1.30 6.03
CA GLU A 45 -2.52 -1.67 6.45
C GLU A 45 -3.32 -0.46 6.94
N VAL A 46 -2.70 0.42 7.73
CA VAL A 46 -3.34 1.66 8.21
C VAL A 46 -3.66 2.58 7.03
N ILE A 47 -2.74 2.77 6.10
CA ILE A 47 -2.96 3.60 4.91
C ILE A 47 -4.14 3.05 4.10
N ARG A 48 -4.16 1.75 3.81
CA ARG A 48 -5.27 1.10 3.07
C ARG A 48 -6.62 1.30 3.76
N LYS A 49 -6.67 1.20 5.09
CA LYS A 49 -7.91 1.47 5.85
C LYS A 49 -8.37 2.91 5.67
N LEU A 50 -7.45 3.87 5.77
CA LEU A 50 -7.78 5.29 5.57
C LEU A 50 -8.22 5.60 4.15
N GLU A 51 -7.60 4.98 3.14
CA GLU A 51 -8.01 5.10 1.74
C GLU A 51 -9.40 4.54 1.49
N ASN A 52 -9.73 3.40 2.10
CA ASN A 52 -11.08 2.82 2.02
C ASN A 52 -12.12 3.75 2.66
N ILE A 53 -11.85 4.28 3.86
CA ILE A 53 -12.75 5.23 4.53
C ILE A 53 -12.93 6.48 3.65
N LYS A 54 -11.85 7.02 3.09
CA LYS A 54 -11.92 8.17 2.19
C LYS A 54 -12.79 7.87 0.97
N LYS A 55 -12.64 6.68 0.38
CA LYS A 55 -13.44 6.25 -0.76
C LYS A 55 -14.92 6.16 -0.38
N GLU A 56 -15.25 5.48 0.72
CA GLU A 56 -16.63 5.36 1.21
C GLU A 56 -17.28 6.74 1.43
N LEU A 57 -16.54 7.68 2.02
CA LEU A 57 -17.03 9.05 2.22
C LEU A 57 -17.25 9.81 0.90
N ASN A 58 -16.38 9.61 -0.09
CA ASN A 58 -16.56 10.19 -1.42
C ASN A 58 -17.77 9.57 -2.14
N ASP A 59 -17.92 8.25 -2.08
CA ASP A 59 -19.06 7.53 -2.68
C ASP A 59 -20.39 8.02 -2.07
N LEU A 60 -20.41 8.28 -0.75
CA LEU A 60 -21.57 8.90 -0.08
C LEU A 60 -21.82 10.34 -0.56
N LYS A 61 -20.77 11.14 -0.71
CA LYS A 61 -20.87 12.52 -1.20
C LYS A 61 -21.43 12.56 -2.63
N GLU A 62 -20.90 11.74 -3.53
CA GLU A 62 -21.38 11.64 -4.91
C GLU A 62 -22.84 11.15 -4.97
N GLY A 63 -23.18 10.17 -4.12
CA GLY A 63 -24.56 9.71 -3.98
C GLY A 63 -25.53 10.81 -3.56
N LEU A 64 -25.12 11.74 -2.68
CA LEU A 64 -25.93 12.89 -2.29
C LEU A 64 -26.02 13.94 -3.41
N GLU A 65 -24.91 14.24 -4.10
CA GLU A 65 -24.88 15.19 -5.23
C GLU A 65 -25.72 14.72 -6.43
N THR A 66 -25.93 13.41 -6.58
CA THR A 66 -26.77 12.84 -7.65
C THR A 66 -28.28 12.90 -7.33
N ILE A 67 -28.64 13.17 -6.07
CA ILE A 67 -30.03 13.26 -5.60
C ILE A 67 -30.56 14.70 -5.67
N GLU A 68 -29.69 15.71 -5.63
CA GLU A 68 -30.02 17.12 -5.95
C GLU A 68 -30.21 17.36 -7.45
#